data_AF-A0A357MHD1-F1
#
_entry.id   AF-A0A357MHD1-F1
#
_cell.length_a   1.000
_cell.length_b   1.000
_cell.length_c   1.000
_cell.angle_alpha   90.00
_cell.angle_beta   90.00
_cell.angle_gamma   90.00
#
_symmetry.space_group_name_H-M   'P 1'
#
loop_
_entity.id
_entity.type
_entity.pdbx_description
1 polymer ?
#
loop_
_entity_poly.entity_id
_entity_poly.type
_entity_poly.pdbx_seq_one_letter_code
_entity_poly.pdbx_strand_id
1 'polypeptide(L)'
;VGPKYAVGPRDEPRQLTGVAGRLQRALTNHFEGLILFGIAAGVIALTDQSTTVTAACAWVYLAARALYVPAYAFGLTPWRSLIWSVGFLATVVMLLAALT
;
A
#
# COMPACT_ATOMS: atom_id res chain seq x y z
N VAL A 1 2.66 18.54 -14.53
CA VAL A 1 3.98 18.02 -14.94
C VAL A 1 3.89 17.50 -16.36
N GLY A 2 4.77 17.97 -17.26
CA GLY A 2 4.76 17.54 -18.66
C GLY A 2 5.55 16.24 -18.88
N PRO A 3 5.32 15.52 -19.99
CA PRO A 3 5.96 14.24 -20.29
C PRO A 3 7.49 14.31 -20.24
N LYS A 4 8.09 15.41 -20.74
CA LYS A 4 9.55 15.64 -20.70
C LYS A 4 10.18 15.52 -19.30
N TYR A 5 9.46 15.92 -18.25
CA TYR A 5 9.96 15.79 -16.87
C TYR A 5 9.77 14.38 -16.32
N ALA A 6 8.71 13.67 -16.75
CA ALA A 6 8.45 12.31 -16.30
C ALA A 6 9.47 11.30 -16.85
N VAL A 7 9.98 11.51 -18.07
CA VAL A 7 11.04 10.67 -18.68
C VAL A 7 12.47 11.18 -18.45
N GLY A 8 12.63 12.40 -17.93
CA GLY A 8 13.93 12.96 -17.59
C GLY A 8 14.48 12.41 -16.26
N PRO A 9 15.74 12.75 -15.91
CA PRO A 9 16.40 12.21 -14.71
C PRO A 9 15.79 12.68 -13.37
N ARG A 10 14.87 13.66 -13.40
CA ARG A 10 14.19 14.23 -12.21
C ARG A 10 15.14 14.85 -11.17
N ASP A 11 16.33 15.26 -11.60
CA ASP A 11 17.37 15.86 -10.74
C ASP A 11 16.90 17.14 -10.04
N GLU A 12 16.03 17.93 -10.69
CA GLU A 12 15.39 19.09 -10.06
C GLU A 12 14.10 18.68 -9.34
N PRO A 13 13.99 18.90 -8.01
CA PRO A 13 12.78 18.59 -7.27
C PRO A 13 11.65 19.52 -7.70
N ARG A 14 10.58 18.95 -8.26
CA ARG A 14 9.32 19.66 -8.53
C ARG A 14 8.24 19.22 -7.58
N GLN A 15 7.56 20.20 -6.98
CA GLN A 15 6.32 19.92 -6.27
C GLN A 15 5.23 19.51 -7.26
N LEU A 16 4.77 18.27 -7.11
CA LEU A 16 3.63 17.74 -7.84
C LEU A 16 2.34 18.30 -7.24
N THR A 17 1.54 18.98 -8.06
CA THR A 17 0.24 19.54 -7.67
C THR A 17 -0.93 18.74 -8.27
N GLY A 18 -2.14 18.98 -7.76
CA GLY A 18 -3.36 18.34 -8.26
C GLY A 18 -3.35 16.81 -8.10
N VAL A 19 -3.82 16.11 -9.14
CA VAL A 19 -3.91 14.63 -9.17
C VAL A 19 -2.53 13.99 -9.05
N ALA A 20 -1.51 14.53 -9.74
CA ALA A 20 -0.15 13.98 -9.69
C ALA A 20 0.42 14.03 -8.26
N GLY A 21 0.19 15.14 -7.53
CA GLY A 21 0.59 15.24 -6.12
C GLY A 21 -0.17 14.28 -5.21
N ARG A 22 -1.45 14.02 -5.49
CA ARG A 22 -2.25 13.02 -4.78
C ARG A 22 -1.71 11.60 -5.01
N LEU A 23 -1.40 11.24 -6.25
CA LEU A 23 -0.82 9.95 -6.58
C LEU A 23 0.57 9.75 -5.98
N GLN A 24 1.41 10.80 -5.93
CA GLN A 24 2.71 10.73 -5.26
C GLN A 24 2.56 10.39 -3.77
N ARG A 25 1.62 11.03 -3.07
CA ARG A 25 1.34 10.71 -1.66
C ARG A 25 0.77 9.31 -1.49
N ALA A 26 -0.08 8.86 -2.42
CA ALA A 26 -0.59 7.50 -2.41
C ALA A 26 0.54 6.46 -2.58
N LEU A 27 1.50 6.74 -3.46
CA LEU A 27 2.69 5.91 -3.67
C LEU A 27 3.57 5.85 -2.43
N THR A 28 3.87 6.98 -1.80
CA THR A 28 4.64 7.01 -0.55
C THR A 28 3.96 6.19 0.55
N ASN A 29 2.64 6.35 0.73
CA ASN A 29 1.88 5.54 1.69
C ASN A 29 1.87 4.04 1.35
N HIS A 30 1.90 3.72 0.06
CA HIS A 30 1.97 2.34 -0.39
C HIS A 30 3.30 1.68 0.00
N PHE A 31 4.43 2.38 -0.19
CA PHE A 31 5.74 1.89 0.26
C PHE A 31 5.80 1.65 1.77
N GLU A 32 5.31 2.61 2.58
CA GLU A 32 5.31 2.49 4.04
C GLU A 32 4.63 1.20 4.52
N GLY A 33 3.43 0.89 4.01
CA GLY A 33 2.76 -0.33 4.43
C GLY A 33 3.18 -1.58 3.66
N LEU A 34 3.74 -1.47 2.45
CA LEU A 34 4.29 -2.60 1.71
C LEU A 34 5.48 -3.22 2.44
N ILE A 35 6.30 -2.42 3.12
CA ILE A 35 7.42 -2.90 3.91
C ILE A 35 6.93 -3.84 5.02
N LEU A 36 5.94 -3.40 5.80
CA LEU A 36 5.38 -4.21 6.90
C LEU A 36 4.71 -5.50 6.38
N PHE A 37 3.89 -5.38 5.33
CA PHE A 37 3.26 -6.53 4.70
C PHE A 37 4.28 -7.50 4.11
N GLY A 38 5.31 -6.99 3.44
CA GLY A 38 6.37 -7.79 2.83
C GLY A 38 7.14 -8.61 3.86
N ILE A 39 7.43 -8.02 5.03
CA ILE A 39 8.02 -8.75 6.16
C ILE A 39 7.08 -9.87 6.62
N ALA A 40 5.80 -9.56 6.88
CA ALA A 40 4.83 -10.53 7.38
C ALA A 40 4.63 -11.70 6.40
N ALA A 41 4.36 -11.40 5.14
CA ALA A 41 4.16 -12.38 4.08
C ALA A 41 5.43 -13.20 3.81
N GLY A 42 6.60 -12.55 3.82
CA GLY A 42 7.89 -13.22 3.65
C GLY A 42 8.17 -14.21 4.77
N VAL A 43 7.99 -13.82 6.04
CA VAL A 43 8.20 -14.71 7.18
C VAL A 43 7.25 -15.91 7.10
N ILE A 44 5.93 -15.67 6.96
CA ILE A 44 4.92 -16.73 6.88
C ILE A 44 5.23 -17.74 5.76
N ALA A 45 5.67 -17.25 4.60
CA ALA A 45 5.99 -18.11 3.47
C ALA A 45 7.28 -18.92 3.69
N LEU A 46 8.31 -18.31 4.30
CA LEU A 46 9.60 -18.96 4.54
C LEU A 46 9.56 -19.95 5.71
N THR A 47 8.68 -19.74 6.68
CA THR A 47 8.51 -20.62 7.85
C THR A 47 7.42 -21.67 7.66
N ASP A 48 6.79 -21.71 6.48
CA ASP A 48 5.67 -22.61 6.14
C ASP A 48 4.46 -22.48 7.10
N GLN A 49 4.25 -21.29 7.68
CA GLN A 49 3.12 -20.96 8.56
C GLN A 49 1.89 -20.48 7.78
N SER A 50 1.78 -20.87 6.52
CA SER A 50 0.67 -20.44 5.66
C SER A 50 -0.63 -21.11 6.10
N THR A 51 -1.65 -20.31 6.39
CA THR A 51 -2.98 -20.76 6.78
C THR A 51 -4.04 -20.10 5.91
N THR A 52 -5.27 -20.61 5.93
CA THR A 52 -6.40 -19.97 5.26
C THR A 52 -6.59 -18.51 5.71
N VAL A 53 -6.31 -18.21 6.98
CA VAL A 53 -6.42 -16.85 7.53
C VAL A 53 -5.34 -15.93 6.96
N THR A 54 -4.07 -16.36 6.96
CA THR A 54 -2.97 -15.52 6.44
C THR A 54 -3.09 -15.32 4.92
N ALA A 55 -3.56 -16.32 4.18
CA ALA A 55 -3.88 -16.20 2.76
C ALA A 55 -5.03 -15.20 2.50
N ALA A 56 -6.11 -15.27 3.29
CA ALA A 56 -7.21 -14.32 3.19
C ALA A 56 -6.75 -12.88 3.50
N CYS A 57 -5.95 -12.68 4.55
CA CYS A 57 -5.36 -11.39 4.89
C CYS A 57 -4.50 -10.84 3.75
N ALA A 58 -3.70 -11.67 3.07
CA ALA A 58 -2.90 -11.24 1.93
C ALA A 58 -3.75 -10.74 0.77
N TRP A 59 -4.85 -11.43 0.44
CA TRP A 59 -5.81 -10.97 -0.57
C TRP A 59 -6.54 -9.69 -0.16
N VAL A 60 -6.93 -9.58 1.11
CA VAL A 60 -7.55 -8.35 1.65
C VAL A 60 -6.58 -7.17 1.55
N TYR A 61 -5.30 -7.36 1.89
CA TYR A 61 -4.29 -6.34 1.73
C TYR A 61 -4.18 -5.89 0.27
N LEU A 62 -4.07 -6.83 -0.68
CA LEU A 62 -3.98 -6.52 -2.11
C LEU A 62 -5.20 -5.74 -2.61
N ALA A 63 -6.41 -6.18 -2.26
CA ALA A 63 -7.65 -5.50 -2.63
C ALA A 63 -7.74 -4.10 -2.03
N ALA A 64 -7.37 -3.94 -0.75
CA ALA A 64 -7.32 -2.63 -0.11
C ALA A 64 -6.38 -1.68 -0.85
N ARG A 65 -5.22 -2.16 -1.32
CA ARG A 65 -4.29 -1.33 -2.09
C ARG A 65 -4.83 -0.94 -3.47
N ALA A 66 -5.47 -1.87 -4.18
CA ALA A 66 -6.10 -1.59 -5.46
C ALA A 66 -7.20 -0.52 -5.34
N LEU A 67 -7.96 -0.53 -4.24
CA LEU A 67 -9.02 0.45 -3.96
C LEU A 67 -8.49 1.79 -3.41
N TYR A 68 -7.37 1.76 -2.68
CA TYR A 68 -6.80 2.96 -2.06
C TYR A 68 -6.30 3.98 -3.10
N VAL A 69 -5.67 3.51 -4.17
CA VAL A 69 -5.12 4.35 -5.24
C VAL A 69 -6.19 5.23 -5.92
N PRO A 70 -7.30 4.68 -6.46
CA PRO A 70 -8.37 5.50 -7.03
C PRO A 70 -9.04 6.38 -5.98
N ALA A 71 -9.27 5.88 -4.75
CA ALA A 71 -9.84 6.70 -3.67
C ALA A 71 -8.99 7.95 -3.39
N TYR A 72 -7.66 7.80 -3.42
CA TYR A 72 -6.73 8.92 -3.25
C TYR A 72 -6.71 9.84 -4.47
N ALA A 73 -6.73 9.29 -5.69
CA ALA A 73 -6.73 10.05 -6.93
C ALA A 73 -7.94 11.00 -7.02
N PHE A 74 -9.13 10.50 -6.65
CA PHE A 74 -10.39 11.25 -6.65
C PHE A 74 -10.59 12.09 -5.37
N GLY A 75 -9.75 11.96 -4.35
CA GLY A 75 -9.87 12.74 -3.11
C GLY A 75 -11.04 12.32 -2.22
N LEU A 76 -11.44 11.05 -2.29
CA LEU A 76 -12.60 10.52 -1.56
C LEU A 76 -12.32 10.46 -0.05
N THR A 77 -13.07 11.27 0.71
CA THR A 77 -13.06 11.31 2.18
C THR A 77 -14.44 10.89 2.68
N PRO A 78 -14.57 9.93 3.64
CA PRO A 78 -13.54 9.32 4.48
C PRO A 78 -12.94 8.00 3.94
N TRP A 79 -13.34 7.57 2.74
CA TRP A 79 -13.03 6.25 2.17
C TRP A 79 -11.54 5.89 2.16
N ARG A 80 -10.66 6.86 1.91
CA ARG A 80 -9.20 6.69 2.01
C ARG A 80 -8.79 6.04 3.34
N SER A 81 -9.26 6.57 4.46
CA SER A 81 -8.84 6.12 5.80
C SER A 81 -9.41 4.74 6.11
N LEU A 82 -10.67 4.49 5.74
CA LEU A 82 -11.31 3.18 5.94
C LEU A 82 -10.58 2.07 5.18
N ILE A 83 -10.30 2.29 3.90
CA ILE A 83 -9.58 1.32 3.06
C ILE A 83 -8.17 1.07 3.62
N TRP A 84 -7.49 2.13 4.06
CA TRP A 84 -6.17 2.01 4.69
C TRP A 84 -6.22 1.18 5.97
N SER A 85 -7.20 1.42 6.85
CA SER A 85 -7.36 0.67 8.10
C SER A 85 -7.59 -0.82 7.86
N VAL A 86 -8.35 -1.19 6.82
CA VAL A 86 -8.57 -2.59 6.45
C VAL A 86 -7.26 -3.27 6.03
N GLY A 87 -6.46 -2.63 5.16
CA GLY A 87 -5.16 -3.16 4.75
C GLY A 87 -4.17 -3.23 5.92
N PHE A 88 -4.18 -2.23 6.80
CA PHE A 88 -3.36 -2.22 8.01
C PHE A 88 -3.72 -3.36 8.96
N LEU A 89 -5.01 -3.57 9.24
CA LEU A 89 -5.47 -4.65 10.11
C LEU A 89 -5.10 -6.03 9.56
N ALA A 90 -5.27 -6.25 8.25
CA ALA A 90 -4.83 -7.48 7.60
C ALA A 90 -3.32 -7.74 7.79
N THR A 91 -2.50 -6.68 7.71
CA THR A 91 -1.06 -6.77 7.93
C THR A 91 -0.73 -7.10 9.39
N VAL A 92 -1.42 -6.47 10.35
CA VAL A 92 -1.25 -6.75 11.79
C VAL A 92 -1.60 -8.20 12.12
N VAL A 93 -2.70 -8.73 11.57
CA VAL A 93 -3.08 -10.14 11.77
C VAL A 93 -1.99 -11.08 11.24
N MET A 94 -1.42 -10.80 10.07
CA MET A 94 -0.32 -11.60 9.53
C MET A 94 0.95 -11.51 10.39
N LEU A 95 1.30 -10.32 10.90
CA LEU A 95 2.45 -10.17 11.80
C LEU A 95 2.28 -10.96 13.10
N LEU A 96 1.06 -11.00 13.65
CA LEU A 96 0.76 -11.80 14.84
C LEU A 96 0.80 -13.30 14.53
N ALA A 97 0.27 -13.72 13.37
CA ALA A 97 0.32 -15.11 12.93
C ALA A 97 1.77 -15.59 12.69
N ALA A 98 2.68 -14.70 12.30
CA ALA A 98 4.09 -15.03 12.10
C ALA A 98 4.85 -15.36 13.41
N LEU A 99 4.25 -15.11 14.58
CA LEU A 99 4.86 -15.38 15.89
C LEU A 99 4.54 -16.78 16.44
N THR A 100 3.68 -17.55 15.78
CA THR A 100 3.20 -18.86 16.22
C THR A 100 3.78 -19.98 15.36
#